data_AF-A0A7T7HCA6-F1
#
_entry.id   AF-A0A7T7HCA6-F1
#
_cell.length_a   1.000
_cell.length_b   1.000
_cell.length_c   1.000
_cell.angle_alpha   90.00
_cell.angle_beta   90.00
_cell.angle_gamma   90.00
#
_symmetry.space_group_name_H-M   'P 1'
#
loop_
_entity.id
_entity.type
_entity.pdbx_description
1 polymer ?
#
loop_
_entity_poly.entity_id
_entity_poly.type
_entity_poly.pdbx_seq_one_letter_code
_entity_poly.pdbx_strand_id
1 'polypeptide(L)'
;MKITLKEKVLNTGKISLYLEYYKGSTIDANGKRQHLRTQEYLKIYLHQNPKTTKEKNDNKENLKLAENILAIRKTDYIQGKFEMKSTTKAKRTFLNFFSEMVDDREINYSADNYGNWKSTFAHLKKIVPPNLTFDEIDENFVKKVKDYFDKQAATKSNLPLSQNSKHSYFNKFKASLKKAFDDGFLSINYASKIKSFEQAESQREYLTFDELQSLAKAECKYPVLKKAFLFSCLSGLRWSDINTLMWSEVRDEGELSKVNFRQEKTDGVEYLYISKQARDLLGDRQAPQERVFRGLKYGMTYNTEIIRWCNRAAVPKHITFHSARHTNAVLLLENGADIYTVSKRLGHRELRTTQIYAKIVDSKAREAAEMIPELNIEI
;
A
#
# COMPACT_ATOMS: atom_id res chain seq x y z
N MET A 1 -24.88 28.59 -7.24
CA MET A 1 -24.98 27.83 -8.50
C MET A 1 -26.44 27.43 -8.71
N LYS A 2 -26.98 27.57 -9.93
CA LYS A 2 -28.34 27.13 -10.29
C LYS A 2 -28.23 25.93 -11.23
N ILE A 3 -28.88 24.83 -10.90
CA ILE A 3 -28.90 23.60 -11.71
C ILE A 3 -30.29 23.49 -12.35
N THR A 4 -30.33 23.37 -13.67
CA THR A 4 -31.59 23.26 -14.45
C THR A 4 -31.50 22.15 -15.48
N LEU A 5 -32.57 21.38 -15.62
CA LEU A 5 -32.74 20.46 -16.75
C LEU A 5 -32.99 21.25 -18.03
N LYS A 6 -32.32 20.86 -19.11
CA LYS A 6 -32.39 21.47 -20.43
C LYS A 6 -32.48 20.40 -21.51
N GLU A 7 -32.97 20.84 -22.66
CA GLU A 7 -33.26 20.00 -23.81
C GLU A 7 -32.47 20.48 -25.02
N LYS A 8 -31.93 19.54 -25.80
CA LYS A 8 -31.26 19.83 -27.07
C LYS A 8 -31.79 18.91 -28.16
N VAL A 9 -32.39 19.48 -29.19
CA VAL A 9 -32.82 18.74 -30.38
C VAL A 9 -31.59 18.25 -31.14
N LEU A 10 -31.57 16.96 -31.45
CA LEU A 10 -30.51 16.33 -32.25
C LEU A 10 -30.98 16.18 -33.70
N ASN A 11 -30.02 16.15 -34.62
CA ASN A 11 -30.27 15.90 -36.05
C ASN A 11 -30.91 14.52 -36.33
N THR A 12 -30.95 13.64 -35.33
CA THR A 12 -31.54 12.30 -35.37
C THR A 12 -33.04 12.28 -35.04
N GLY A 13 -33.68 13.44 -34.81
CA GLY A 13 -35.11 13.53 -34.44
C GLY A 13 -35.41 13.16 -32.98
N LYS A 14 -34.36 13.05 -32.15
CA LYS A 14 -34.45 12.86 -30.70
C LYS A 14 -34.09 14.14 -29.96
N ILE A 15 -34.63 14.31 -28.75
CA ILE A 15 -34.26 15.40 -27.83
C ILE A 15 -33.34 14.82 -26.77
N SER A 16 -32.12 15.34 -26.65
CA SER A 16 -31.19 14.98 -25.58
C SER A 16 -31.47 15.80 -24.33
N LEU A 17 -31.56 15.13 -23.18
CA LEU A 17 -31.67 15.77 -21.87
C LEU A 17 -30.28 16.00 -21.26
N TYR A 18 -30.05 17.20 -20.71
CA TYR A 18 -28.81 17.55 -20.03
C TYR A 18 -29.06 18.52 -18.87
N LEU A 19 -28.17 18.52 -17.88
CA LEU A 19 -28.18 19.47 -16.80
C LEU A 19 -27.27 20.65 -17.14
N GLU A 20 -27.80 21.87 -17.01
CA GLU A 20 -27.03 23.11 -17.11
C GLU A 20 -26.73 23.63 -15.70
N TYR A 21 -25.45 23.86 -15.44
CA TYR A 21 -24.92 24.40 -14.19
C TYR A 21 -24.52 25.86 -14.41
N TYR A 22 -25.32 26.79 -13.91
CA TYR A 22 -25.02 28.21 -13.94
C TYR A 22 -24.13 28.60 -12.75
N LYS A 23 -22.89 28.98 -13.04
CA LYS A 23 -21.85 29.31 -12.04
C LYS A 23 -21.69 30.82 -11.79
N GLY A 24 -22.46 31.66 -12.48
CA GLY A 24 -22.38 33.12 -12.38
C GLY A 24 -22.03 33.76 -13.72
N SER A 25 -21.54 35.00 -13.69
CA SER A 25 -21.07 35.70 -14.88
C SER A 25 -19.77 36.46 -14.62
N THR A 26 -18.89 36.49 -15.60
CA THR A 26 -17.66 37.30 -15.63
C THR A 26 -17.82 38.45 -16.63
N ILE A 27 -16.98 39.47 -16.55
CA ILE A 27 -16.92 40.54 -17.54
C ILE A 27 -15.64 40.32 -18.32
N ASP A 28 -15.72 40.24 -19.64
CA ASP A 28 -14.54 40.10 -20.49
C ASP A 28 -13.78 41.43 -20.65
N ALA A 29 -12.59 41.37 -21.24
CA ALA A 29 -11.71 42.53 -21.44
C ALA A 29 -12.37 43.67 -22.26
N ASN A 30 -13.48 43.39 -22.95
CA ASN A 30 -14.23 44.37 -23.74
C ASN A 30 -15.49 44.87 -23.00
N GLY A 31 -15.63 44.58 -21.70
CA GLY A 31 -16.76 45.02 -20.89
C GLY A 31 -18.04 44.20 -21.08
N LYS A 32 -18.01 43.09 -21.83
CA LYS A 32 -19.19 42.27 -22.10
C LYS A 32 -19.33 41.17 -21.06
N ARG A 33 -20.55 41.05 -20.51
CA ARG A 33 -20.89 40.03 -19.51
C ARG A 33 -20.96 38.64 -20.16
N GLN A 34 -20.10 37.73 -19.72
CA GLN A 34 -20.09 36.32 -20.12
C GLN A 34 -20.65 35.44 -18.99
N HIS A 35 -21.63 34.59 -19.30
CA HIS A 35 -22.22 33.67 -18.34
C HIS A 35 -21.41 32.38 -18.26
N LEU A 36 -20.92 32.02 -17.07
CA LEU A 36 -20.18 30.78 -16.83
C LEU A 36 -21.16 29.61 -16.67
N ARG A 37 -21.16 28.69 -17.63
CA ARG A 37 -22.07 27.52 -17.67
C ARG A 37 -21.31 26.24 -17.98
N THR A 38 -21.66 25.14 -17.31
CA THR A 38 -21.21 23.79 -17.68
C THR A 38 -22.40 22.88 -17.93
N GLN A 39 -22.24 21.90 -18.82
CA GLN A 39 -23.31 21.00 -19.26
C GLN A 39 -22.96 19.54 -18.92
N GLU A 40 -23.90 18.80 -18.33
CA GLU A 40 -23.81 17.35 -18.09
C GLU A 40 -24.89 16.65 -18.89
N TYR A 41 -24.51 15.95 -19.95
CA TYR A 41 -25.45 15.20 -20.79
C TYR A 41 -25.83 13.88 -20.11
N LEU A 42 -27.13 13.69 -19.85
CA LEU A 42 -27.64 12.54 -19.10
C LEU A 42 -27.65 11.24 -19.91
N LYS A 43 -27.41 11.32 -21.22
CA LYS A 43 -27.62 10.22 -22.19
C LYS A 43 -29.04 9.65 -22.16
N ILE A 44 -30.01 10.49 -21.76
CA ILE A 44 -31.44 10.21 -21.80
C ILE A 44 -32.03 11.00 -22.96
N TYR A 45 -32.89 10.34 -23.75
CA TYR A 45 -33.43 10.89 -24.98
C TYR A 45 -34.96 10.83 -25.00
N LEU A 46 -35.60 11.86 -25.53
CA LEU A 46 -37.02 11.90 -25.81
C LEU A 46 -37.27 11.80 -27.32
N HIS A 47 -38.41 11.23 -27.68
CA HIS A 47 -38.96 11.31 -29.03
C HIS A 47 -39.53 12.71 -29.26
N GLN A 48 -39.09 13.40 -30.31
CA GLN A 48 -39.52 14.77 -30.61
C GLN A 48 -41.02 14.84 -30.97
N ASN A 49 -41.52 13.82 -31.68
CA ASN A 49 -42.92 13.71 -32.10
C ASN A 49 -43.45 12.29 -31.76
N PRO A 50 -43.78 11.99 -30.50
CA PRO A 50 -44.23 10.66 -30.09
C PRO A 50 -45.63 10.37 -30.64
N LYS A 51 -45.76 9.37 -31.52
CA LYS A 51 -47.02 8.99 -32.18
C LYS A 51 -47.68 7.80 -31.49
N THR A 52 -46.88 6.87 -30.98
CA THR A 52 -47.40 5.64 -30.35
C THR A 52 -47.56 5.80 -28.83
N THR A 53 -48.43 5.00 -28.23
CA THR A 53 -48.59 4.93 -26.77
C THR A 53 -47.27 4.56 -26.07
N LYS A 54 -46.46 3.71 -26.71
CA LYS A 54 -45.14 3.33 -26.23
C LYS A 54 -44.18 4.54 -26.18
N GLU A 55 -44.05 5.29 -27.27
CA GLU A 55 -43.19 6.48 -27.31
C GLU A 55 -43.62 7.57 -26.30
N LYS A 56 -44.92 7.72 -26.07
CA LYS A 56 -45.46 8.64 -25.04
C LYS A 56 -45.09 8.18 -23.63
N ASN A 57 -45.15 6.88 -23.36
CA ASN A 57 -44.74 6.31 -22.07
C ASN A 57 -43.21 6.41 -21.88
N ASP A 58 -42.42 6.09 -22.90
CA ASP A 58 -40.96 6.21 -22.88
C ASP A 58 -40.54 7.66 -22.57
N ASN A 59 -41.18 8.65 -23.20
CA ASN A 59 -40.93 10.07 -22.89
C ASN A 59 -41.26 10.41 -21.42
N LYS A 60 -42.38 9.91 -20.90
CA LYS A 60 -42.82 10.16 -19.52
C LYS A 60 -41.84 9.55 -18.50
N GLU A 61 -41.39 8.32 -18.74
CA GLU A 61 -40.41 7.64 -17.87
C GLU A 61 -39.04 8.32 -17.93
N ASN A 62 -38.56 8.65 -19.12
CA ASN A 62 -37.29 9.33 -19.32
C ASN A 62 -37.27 10.73 -18.72
N LEU A 63 -38.37 11.48 -18.82
CA LEU A 63 -38.49 12.79 -18.18
C LEU A 63 -38.48 12.66 -16.66
N LYS A 64 -39.24 11.70 -16.11
CA LYS A 64 -39.26 11.42 -14.65
C LYS A 64 -37.87 11.02 -14.13
N LEU A 65 -37.14 10.20 -14.89
CA LEU A 65 -35.76 9.82 -14.56
C LEU A 65 -34.84 11.05 -14.56
N ALA A 66 -34.95 11.93 -15.55
CA ALA A 66 -34.15 13.15 -15.61
C ALA A 66 -34.48 14.14 -14.48
N GLU A 67 -35.74 14.25 -14.08
CA GLU A 67 -36.18 15.04 -12.92
C GLU A 67 -35.63 14.48 -11.61
N ASN A 68 -35.63 13.15 -11.44
CA ASN A 68 -35.02 12.51 -10.28
C ASN A 68 -33.51 12.77 -10.22
N ILE A 69 -32.80 12.69 -11.35
CA ILE A 69 -31.37 13.02 -11.42
C ILE A 69 -31.14 14.51 -11.07
N LEU A 70 -31.99 15.42 -11.57
CA LEU A 70 -31.92 16.84 -11.19
C LEU A 70 -32.13 17.02 -9.68
N ALA A 71 -33.07 16.30 -9.07
CA ALA A 71 -33.32 16.35 -7.63
C ALA A 71 -32.12 15.84 -6.84
N ILE A 72 -31.53 14.70 -7.24
CA ILE A 72 -30.29 14.17 -6.63
C ILE A 72 -29.17 15.19 -6.73
N ARG A 73 -28.90 15.76 -7.91
CA ARG A 73 -27.84 16.76 -8.09
C ARG A 73 -28.07 18.04 -7.29
N LYS A 74 -29.33 18.48 -7.14
CA LYS A 74 -29.68 19.59 -6.26
C LYS A 74 -29.44 19.22 -4.79
N THR A 75 -29.79 18.01 -4.38
CA THR A 75 -29.54 17.51 -3.03
C THR A 75 -28.05 17.36 -2.76
N ASP A 76 -27.25 16.78 -3.65
CA ASP A 76 -25.79 16.70 -3.55
C ASP A 76 -25.17 18.10 -3.43
N TYR A 77 -25.67 19.06 -4.21
CA TYR A 77 -25.22 20.45 -4.12
C TYR A 77 -25.63 21.12 -2.80
N ILE A 78 -26.85 20.84 -2.30
CA ILE A 78 -27.36 21.36 -1.03
C ILE A 78 -26.63 20.72 0.14
N GLN A 79 -26.43 19.40 0.17
CA GLN A 79 -25.65 18.67 1.17
C GLN A 79 -24.20 19.15 1.16
N GLY A 80 -23.57 19.25 -0.01
CA GLY A 80 -22.25 19.87 -0.14
C GLY A 80 -22.23 21.31 0.37
N LYS A 81 -23.29 22.11 0.14
CA LYS A 81 -23.39 23.50 0.62
C LYS A 81 -23.69 23.63 2.12
N PHE A 82 -24.44 22.69 2.71
CA PHE A 82 -24.75 22.67 4.14
C PHE A 82 -23.61 22.07 4.97
N GLU A 83 -22.89 21.08 4.45
CA GLU A 83 -21.60 20.63 5.02
C GLU A 83 -20.49 21.68 4.84
N MET A 84 -20.52 22.46 3.75
CA MET A 84 -19.65 23.64 3.57
C MET A 84 -20.04 24.87 4.41
N LYS A 85 -21.15 24.82 5.16
CA LYS A 85 -21.56 25.89 6.08
C LYS A 85 -21.12 25.66 7.54
N SER A 86 -20.13 24.81 7.78
CA SER A 86 -19.19 25.10 8.86
C SER A 86 -18.09 25.99 8.28
N THR A 87 -18.19 27.30 8.53
CA THR A 87 -17.17 28.32 8.22
C THR A 87 -15.77 27.97 8.76
N THR A 88 -15.68 26.95 9.62
CA THR A 88 -14.45 26.38 10.17
C THR A 88 -13.73 25.42 9.21
N LYS A 89 -14.42 24.70 8.33
CA LYS A 89 -13.78 23.73 7.39
C LYS A 89 -13.11 24.40 6.19
N ALA A 90 -13.69 25.48 5.65
CA ALA A 90 -13.16 26.20 4.48
C ALA A 90 -11.85 26.98 4.75
N LYS A 91 -11.57 27.32 6.03
CA LYS A 91 -10.32 27.97 6.44
C LYS A 91 -9.19 26.98 6.75
N ARG A 92 -9.44 25.67 6.65
CA ARG A 92 -8.44 24.65 6.96
C ARG A 92 -7.44 24.54 5.82
N THR A 93 -6.16 24.66 6.16
CA THR A 93 -5.08 24.53 5.17
C THR A 93 -4.78 23.05 4.93
N PHE A 94 -4.29 22.74 3.72
CA PHE A 94 -3.92 21.39 3.36
C PHE A 94 -2.84 20.81 4.29
N LEU A 95 -1.85 21.63 4.67
CA LEU A 95 -0.77 21.18 5.55
C LEU A 95 -1.25 20.87 6.97
N ASN A 96 -2.20 21.63 7.53
CA ASN A 96 -2.79 21.32 8.83
C ASN A 96 -3.58 20.02 8.76
N PHE A 97 -4.36 19.82 7.70
CA PHE A 97 -5.05 18.55 7.47
C PHE A 97 -4.09 17.37 7.36
N PHE A 98 -2.99 17.52 6.62
CA PHE A 98 -1.98 16.47 6.52
C PHE A 98 -1.29 16.21 7.88
N SER A 99 -1.04 17.25 8.68
CA SER A 99 -0.46 17.10 10.02
C SER A 99 -1.35 16.26 10.93
N GLU A 100 -2.65 16.55 10.98
CA GLU A 100 -3.59 15.76 11.79
C GLU A 100 -3.65 14.29 11.33
N MET A 101 -3.50 14.03 10.03
CA MET A 101 -3.38 12.66 9.52
C MET A 101 -2.06 11.97 9.95
N VAL A 102 -0.98 12.73 10.15
CA VAL A 102 0.29 12.22 10.68
C VAL A 102 0.13 11.90 12.17
N ASP A 103 -0.49 12.80 12.92
CA ASP A 103 -0.69 12.68 14.38
C ASP A 103 -1.62 11.50 14.72
N ASP A 104 -2.73 11.35 13.99
CA ASP A 104 -3.62 10.16 14.10
C ASP A 104 -2.85 8.86 13.87
N ARG A 105 -1.87 8.85 12.96
CA ARG A 105 -1.05 7.69 12.67
C ARG A 105 0.02 7.41 13.71
N GLU A 106 0.49 8.43 14.42
CA GLU A 106 1.39 8.26 15.55
C GLU A 106 0.69 7.55 16.71
N ILE A 107 -0.58 7.90 16.94
CA ILE A 107 -1.38 7.37 18.05
C ILE A 107 -1.92 5.97 17.73
N ASN A 108 -2.48 5.78 16.53
CA ASN A 108 -3.31 4.62 16.23
C ASN A 108 -2.61 3.54 15.37
N TYR A 109 -1.39 3.77 14.88
CA TYR A 109 -0.74 2.88 13.90
C TYR A 109 0.74 2.61 14.23
N SER A 110 1.32 1.60 13.55
CA SER A 110 2.72 1.22 13.75
C SER A 110 3.71 2.33 13.40
N ALA A 111 4.83 2.38 14.13
CA ALA A 111 5.90 3.36 13.98
C ALA A 111 6.44 3.46 12.53
N ASP A 112 6.49 2.33 11.81
CA ASP A 112 6.93 2.28 10.41
C ASP A 112 5.98 3.03 9.46
N ASN A 113 4.67 2.89 9.67
CA ASN A 113 3.69 3.61 8.85
C ASN A 113 3.78 5.11 9.14
N TYR A 114 3.81 5.49 10.41
CA TYR A 114 3.99 6.87 10.86
C TYR A 114 5.24 7.52 10.26
N GLY A 115 6.39 6.84 10.28
CA GLY A 115 7.67 7.39 9.78
C GLY A 115 7.63 7.82 8.31
N ASN A 116 6.91 7.08 7.46
CA ASN A 116 6.71 7.46 6.05
C ASN A 116 5.79 8.68 5.90
N TRP A 117 4.73 8.78 6.70
CA TRP A 117 3.84 9.95 6.71
C TRP A 117 4.57 11.20 7.20
N LYS A 118 5.34 11.09 8.29
CA LYS A 118 6.19 12.17 8.82
C LYS A 118 7.21 12.66 7.79
N SER A 119 7.88 11.74 7.09
CA SER A 119 8.84 12.08 6.04
C SER A 119 8.14 12.76 4.86
N THR A 120 6.97 12.25 4.45
CA THR A 120 6.15 12.89 3.41
C THR A 120 5.76 14.31 3.82
N PHE A 121 5.32 14.52 5.06
CA PHE A 121 4.95 15.84 5.56
C PHE A 121 6.13 16.83 5.55
N ALA A 122 7.31 16.38 5.96
CA ALA A 122 8.53 17.19 5.88
C ALA A 122 8.85 17.64 4.45
N HIS A 123 8.60 16.77 3.47
CA HIS A 123 8.74 17.10 2.05
C HIS A 123 7.64 18.05 1.56
N LEU A 124 6.39 17.85 1.96
CA LEU A 124 5.26 18.70 1.57
C LEU A 124 5.42 20.14 2.07
N LYS A 125 5.91 20.33 3.31
CA LYS A 125 6.21 21.66 3.86
C LYS A 125 7.20 22.48 3.03
N LYS A 126 8.03 21.84 2.19
CA LYS A 126 8.99 22.53 1.32
C LYS A 126 8.38 23.04 0.02
N ILE A 127 7.25 22.48 -0.42
CA ILE A 127 6.67 22.76 -1.75
C ILE A 127 5.24 23.33 -1.69
N VAL A 128 4.51 23.04 -0.62
CA VAL A 128 3.13 23.52 -0.41
C VAL A 128 3.15 24.79 0.45
N PRO A 129 2.52 25.90 0.00
CA PRO A 129 2.38 27.09 0.82
C PRO A 129 1.63 26.82 2.13
N PRO A 130 2.05 27.37 3.28
CA PRO A 130 1.41 27.15 4.58
C PRO A 130 -0.08 27.51 4.64
N ASN A 131 -0.49 28.50 3.85
CA ASN A 131 -1.84 29.04 3.77
C ASN A 131 -2.70 28.41 2.67
N LEU A 132 -2.18 27.44 1.91
CA LEU A 132 -2.92 26.81 0.81
C LEU A 132 -4.16 26.08 1.35
N THR A 133 -5.32 26.50 0.88
CA THR A 133 -6.63 25.95 1.21
C THR A 133 -7.05 24.89 0.19
N PHE A 134 -8.08 24.11 0.52
CA PHE A 134 -8.58 23.06 -0.38
C PHE A 134 -9.21 23.59 -1.66
N ASP A 135 -9.74 24.82 -1.65
CA ASP A 135 -10.32 25.47 -2.84
C ASP A 135 -9.27 25.80 -3.91
N GLU A 136 -8.00 25.90 -3.51
CA GLU A 136 -6.85 26.18 -4.38
C GLU A 136 -6.21 24.90 -4.93
N ILE A 137 -6.69 23.72 -4.55
CA ILE A 137 -6.18 22.44 -5.04
C ILE A 137 -6.83 22.11 -6.39
N ASP A 138 -6.00 22.06 -7.42
CA ASP A 138 -6.35 21.65 -8.78
C ASP A 138 -5.38 20.59 -9.33
N GLU A 139 -5.57 20.20 -10.60
CA GLU A 139 -4.69 19.22 -11.28
C GLU A 139 -3.25 19.72 -11.42
N ASN A 140 -3.06 21.03 -11.58
CA ASN A 140 -1.73 21.64 -11.72
C ASN A 140 -0.96 21.58 -10.41
N PHE A 141 -1.62 21.85 -9.28
CA PHE A 141 -1.04 21.69 -7.95
C PHE A 141 -0.58 20.25 -7.71
N VAL A 142 -1.44 19.28 -8.02
CA VAL A 142 -1.11 17.85 -7.85
C VAL A 142 0.07 17.44 -8.73
N LYS A 143 0.13 17.95 -9.98
CA LYS A 143 1.28 17.73 -10.87
C LYS A 143 2.56 18.38 -10.33
N LYS A 144 2.49 19.61 -9.81
CA LYS A 144 3.62 20.30 -9.18
C LYS A 144 4.20 19.50 -8.01
N VAL A 145 3.35 18.94 -7.15
CA VAL A 145 3.79 18.09 -6.03
C VAL A 145 4.46 16.82 -6.56
N LYS A 146 3.91 16.18 -7.60
CA LYS A 146 4.54 15.00 -8.22
C LYS A 146 5.91 15.33 -8.80
N ASP A 147 6.02 16.43 -9.56
CA ASP A 147 7.28 16.86 -10.18
C ASP A 147 8.36 17.19 -9.14
N TYR A 148 7.96 17.76 -7.99
CA TYR A 148 8.87 17.95 -6.87
C TYR A 148 9.41 16.63 -6.32
N PHE A 149 8.56 15.63 -6.06
CA PHE A 149 9.02 14.32 -5.60
C PHE A 149 9.93 13.62 -6.62
N ASP A 150 9.72 13.88 -7.90
CA ASP A 150 10.51 13.25 -8.95
C ASP A 150 11.87 13.90 -9.16
N LYS A 151 11.93 15.24 -9.16
CA LYS A 151 13.09 16.01 -9.63
C LYS A 151 13.85 16.77 -8.55
N GLN A 152 13.22 17.09 -7.42
CA GLN A 152 13.77 18.02 -6.43
C GLN A 152 13.90 17.42 -5.03
N ALA A 153 13.04 16.46 -4.67
CA ALA A 153 13.06 15.86 -3.36
C ALA A 153 14.36 15.07 -3.13
N ALA A 154 15.02 15.36 -2.00
CA ALA A 154 16.27 14.74 -1.60
C ALA A 154 16.24 14.26 -0.14
N THR A 155 17.05 13.25 0.16
CA THR A 155 17.28 12.75 1.51
C THR A 155 17.97 13.80 2.37
N LYS A 156 18.09 13.55 3.69
CA LYS A 156 18.85 14.43 4.61
C LYS A 156 20.32 14.61 4.20
N SER A 157 20.86 13.67 3.43
CA SER A 157 22.23 13.69 2.90
C SER A 157 22.30 14.30 1.49
N ASN A 158 21.26 15.03 1.06
CA ASN A 158 21.17 15.67 -0.26
C ASN A 158 21.26 14.72 -1.47
N LEU A 159 20.95 13.43 -1.27
CA LEU A 159 20.85 12.47 -2.37
C LEU A 159 19.41 12.42 -2.92
N PRO A 160 19.20 12.23 -4.23
CA PRO A 160 17.86 12.04 -4.78
C PRO A 160 17.10 10.89 -4.10
N LEU A 161 15.77 11.02 -3.97
CA LEU A 161 14.95 9.94 -3.44
C LEU A 161 15.00 8.69 -4.33
N SER A 162 15.09 7.51 -3.71
CA SER A 162 14.92 6.24 -4.40
C SER A 162 13.52 6.12 -5.01
N GLN A 163 13.37 5.31 -6.07
CA GLN A 163 12.09 5.09 -6.74
C GLN A 163 10.99 4.62 -5.77
N ASN A 164 11.32 3.70 -4.86
CA ASN A 164 10.38 3.18 -3.87
C ASN A 164 10.03 4.20 -2.78
N SER A 165 10.95 5.12 -2.44
CA SER A 165 10.65 6.27 -1.59
C SER A 165 9.69 7.25 -2.28
N LYS A 166 9.93 7.57 -3.57
CA LYS A 166 9.02 8.40 -4.37
C LYS A 166 7.61 7.81 -4.41
N HIS A 167 7.49 6.51 -4.75
CA HIS A 167 6.22 5.79 -4.75
C HIS A 167 5.52 5.84 -3.38
N SER A 168 6.25 5.54 -2.31
CA SER A 168 5.68 5.49 -0.95
C SER A 168 5.19 6.86 -0.49
N TYR A 169 6.00 7.91 -0.64
CA TYR A 169 5.66 9.26 -0.18
C TYR A 169 4.54 9.87 -1.02
N PHE A 170 4.61 9.73 -2.34
CA PHE A 170 3.57 10.24 -3.22
C PHE A 170 2.22 9.55 -2.99
N ASN A 171 2.21 8.25 -2.67
CA ASN A 171 0.98 7.57 -2.31
C ASN A 171 0.39 8.05 -0.97
N LYS A 172 1.20 8.54 -0.01
CA LYS A 172 0.65 9.18 1.20
C LYS A 172 -0.03 10.50 0.87
N PHE A 173 0.58 11.30 -0.01
CA PHE A 173 -0.04 12.51 -0.56
C PHE A 173 -1.35 12.21 -1.31
N LYS A 174 -1.37 11.18 -2.17
CA LYS A 174 -2.59 10.73 -2.84
C LYS A 174 -3.66 10.27 -1.83
N ALA A 175 -3.25 9.53 -0.80
CA ALA A 175 -4.17 9.09 0.25
C ALA A 175 -4.78 10.28 1.02
N SER A 176 -4.02 11.34 1.29
CA SER A 176 -4.57 12.56 1.89
C SER A 176 -5.56 13.28 0.97
N LEU A 177 -5.29 13.36 -0.33
CA LEU A 177 -6.23 13.94 -1.29
C LEU A 177 -7.52 13.12 -1.39
N LYS A 178 -7.42 11.79 -1.39
CA LYS A 178 -8.59 10.92 -1.36
C LYS A 178 -9.41 11.13 -0.09
N LYS A 179 -8.76 11.16 1.09
CA LYS A 179 -9.45 11.41 2.36
C LYS A 179 -10.11 12.78 2.39
N ALA A 180 -9.44 13.81 1.87
CA ALA A 180 -10.00 15.15 1.78
C ALA A 180 -11.24 15.21 0.87
N PHE A 181 -11.28 14.42 -0.22
CA PHE A 181 -12.48 14.26 -1.04
C PHE A 181 -13.59 13.51 -0.28
N ASP A 182 -13.25 12.37 0.33
CA ASP A 182 -14.22 11.55 1.09
C ASP A 182 -14.82 12.34 2.28
N ASP A 183 -14.08 13.30 2.86
CA ASP A 183 -14.51 14.18 3.96
C ASP A 183 -15.22 15.47 3.50
N GLY A 184 -15.39 15.65 2.19
CA GLY A 184 -16.07 16.80 1.59
C GLY A 184 -15.24 18.09 1.52
N PHE A 185 -13.94 18.07 1.82
CA PHE A 185 -13.05 19.23 1.62
C PHE A 185 -12.74 19.47 0.15
N LEU A 186 -12.72 18.42 -0.68
CA LEU A 186 -12.55 18.50 -2.13
C LEU A 186 -13.82 18.04 -2.83
N SER A 187 -14.24 18.79 -3.86
CA SER A 187 -15.38 18.40 -4.72
C SER A 187 -14.99 17.38 -5.80
N ILE A 188 -13.69 17.21 -6.05
CA ILE A 188 -13.14 16.31 -7.07
C ILE A 188 -12.07 15.44 -6.41
N ASN A 189 -12.13 14.13 -6.68
CA ASN A 189 -11.07 13.22 -6.27
C ASN A 189 -9.83 13.38 -7.16
N TYR A 190 -8.97 14.35 -6.85
CA TYR A 190 -7.74 14.57 -7.61
C TYR A 190 -6.73 13.42 -7.49
N ALA A 191 -6.85 12.57 -6.46
CA ALA A 191 -5.97 11.41 -6.31
C ALA A 191 -6.17 10.37 -7.43
N SER A 192 -7.37 10.23 -7.98
CA SER A 192 -7.62 9.29 -9.09
C SER A 192 -7.16 9.82 -10.45
N LYS A 193 -6.98 11.14 -10.58
CA LYS A 193 -6.60 11.81 -11.84
C LYS A 193 -5.12 11.71 -12.19
N ILE A 194 -4.28 11.30 -11.25
CA ILE A 194 -2.83 11.20 -11.47
C ILE A 194 -2.31 9.79 -11.18
N LYS A 195 -1.49 9.26 -12.09
CA LYS A 195 -0.80 7.98 -11.87
C LYS A 195 0.25 8.11 -10.77
N SER A 196 0.41 7.05 -9.98
CA SER A 196 1.50 6.99 -9.00
C SER A 196 2.84 6.76 -9.70
N PHE A 197 3.94 6.85 -8.96
CA PHE A 197 5.23 6.36 -9.44
C PHE A 197 5.18 4.83 -9.54
N GLU A 198 5.88 4.26 -10.51
CA GLU A 198 6.02 2.81 -10.56
C GLU A 198 6.83 2.31 -9.35
N GLN A 199 6.41 1.19 -8.78
CA GLN A 199 7.16 0.53 -7.72
C GLN A 199 8.30 -0.26 -8.37
N ALA A 200 9.54 0.04 -7.99
CA ALA A 200 10.69 -0.72 -8.47
C ALA A 200 10.80 -2.05 -7.72
N GLU A 201 11.16 -3.11 -8.44
CA GLU A 201 11.56 -4.37 -7.80
C GLU A 201 12.74 -4.11 -6.87
N SER A 202 12.64 -4.61 -5.64
CA SER A 202 13.76 -4.61 -4.70
C SER A 202 14.40 -5.99 -4.73
N GLN A 203 15.70 -6.07 -5.02
CA GLN A 203 16.46 -7.28 -4.78
C GLN A 203 16.52 -7.51 -3.27
N ARG A 204 16.02 -8.67 -2.83
CA ARG A 204 16.07 -9.08 -1.43
C ARG A 204 17.30 -9.95 -1.25
N GLU A 205 18.24 -9.46 -0.46
CA GLU A 205 19.43 -10.21 -0.06
C GLU A 205 19.03 -11.42 0.80
N TYR A 206 19.60 -12.57 0.47
CA TYR A 206 19.47 -13.83 1.20
C TYR A 206 20.82 -14.58 1.21
N LEU A 207 20.96 -15.51 2.15
CA LEU A 207 22.13 -16.37 2.30
C LEU A 207 21.91 -17.67 1.52
N THR A 208 22.92 -18.10 0.76
CA THR A 208 22.97 -19.49 0.26
C THR A 208 23.21 -20.46 1.41
N PHE A 209 23.07 -21.76 1.16
CA PHE A 209 23.35 -22.78 2.18
C PHE A 209 24.80 -22.68 2.70
N ASP A 210 25.79 -22.54 1.81
CA ASP A 210 27.21 -22.44 2.19
C ASP A 210 27.53 -21.16 2.97
N GLU A 211 26.91 -20.04 2.59
CA GLU A 211 27.05 -18.77 3.32
C GLU A 211 26.43 -18.87 4.72
N LEU A 212 25.22 -19.44 4.83
CA LEU A 212 24.56 -19.67 6.13
C LEU A 212 25.40 -20.61 7.00
N GLN A 213 25.97 -21.65 6.42
CA GLN A 213 26.83 -22.61 7.11
C GLN A 213 28.13 -21.96 7.60
N SER A 214 28.73 -21.09 6.80
CA SER A 214 29.91 -20.30 7.16
C SER A 214 29.60 -19.30 8.28
N LEU A 215 28.44 -18.63 8.18
CA LEU A 215 27.94 -17.71 9.20
C LEU A 215 27.68 -18.42 10.53
N ALA A 216 27.08 -19.62 10.49
CA ALA A 216 26.84 -20.45 11.68
C ALA A 216 28.13 -20.89 12.37
N LYS A 217 29.22 -21.12 11.62
CA LYS A 217 30.54 -21.46 12.16
C LYS A 217 31.28 -20.25 12.72
N ALA A 218 31.15 -19.09 12.07
CA ALA A 218 31.79 -17.86 12.52
C ALA A 218 31.30 -17.44 13.93
N GLU A 219 32.22 -16.86 14.70
CA GLU A 219 31.88 -16.25 15.98
C GLU A 219 30.87 -15.11 15.76
N CYS A 220 29.95 -14.89 16.70
CA CYS A 220 29.05 -13.74 16.74
C CYS A 220 29.18 -13.11 18.12
N LYS A 221 29.39 -11.78 18.20
CA LYS A 221 29.66 -11.12 19.48
C LYS A 221 28.53 -11.33 20.50
N TYR A 222 27.30 -11.44 20.03
CA TYR A 222 26.11 -11.64 20.84
C TYR A 222 25.53 -13.04 20.59
N PRO A 223 25.75 -14.02 21.48
CA PRO A 223 25.23 -15.38 21.30
C PRO A 223 23.71 -15.44 21.12
N VAL A 224 22.95 -14.58 21.81
CA VAL A 224 21.49 -14.49 21.65
C VAL A 224 21.09 -14.03 20.25
N LEU A 225 21.83 -13.07 19.66
CA LEU A 225 21.60 -12.62 18.28
C LEU A 225 21.87 -13.75 17.29
N LYS A 226 22.98 -14.49 17.48
CA LYS A 226 23.31 -15.66 16.66
C LYS A 226 22.20 -16.69 16.67
N LYS A 227 21.76 -17.11 17.87
CA LYS A 227 20.67 -18.08 18.03
C LYS A 227 19.38 -17.58 17.37
N ALA A 228 18.99 -16.34 17.62
CA ALA A 228 17.76 -15.76 17.07
C ALA A 228 17.80 -15.62 15.53
N PHE A 229 18.92 -15.17 14.97
CA PHE A 229 19.09 -15.01 13.53
C PHE A 229 19.07 -16.37 12.81
N LEU A 230 19.81 -17.36 13.32
CA LEU A 230 19.81 -18.72 12.77
C LEU A 230 18.42 -19.36 12.92
N PHE A 231 17.75 -19.15 14.05
CA PHE A 231 16.37 -19.61 14.23
C PHE A 231 15.43 -18.99 13.20
N SER A 232 15.58 -17.70 12.86
CA SER A 232 14.83 -17.06 11.76
C SER A 232 15.15 -17.69 10.40
N CYS A 233 16.41 -18.05 10.13
CA CYS A 233 16.80 -18.76 8.89
C CYS A 233 16.16 -20.16 8.75
N LEU A 234 15.89 -20.84 9.87
CA LEU A 234 15.31 -22.19 9.88
C LEU A 234 13.77 -22.21 10.01
N SER A 235 13.19 -21.18 10.63
CA SER A 235 11.75 -21.08 10.87
C SER A 235 11.02 -20.16 9.87
N GLY A 236 11.71 -19.13 9.37
CA GLY A 236 11.09 -18.06 8.58
C GLY A 236 10.34 -17.03 9.41
N LEU A 237 10.39 -17.07 10.74
CA LEU A 237 9.69 -16.11 11.61
C LEU A 237 10.26 -14.70 11.48
N ARG A 238 9.38 -13.70 11.62
CA ARG A 238 9.78 -12.28 11.57
C ARG A 238 10.53 -11.92 12.84
N TRP A 239 11.29 -10.83 12.76
CA TRP A 239 11.98 -10.30 13.93
C TRP A 239 11.00 -10.00 15.07
N SER A 240 9.92 -9.24 14.83
CA SER A 240 8.92 -8.93 15.86
C SER A 240 8.46 -10.18 16.64
N ASP A 241 8.11 -11.25 15.90
CA ASP A 241 7.61 -12.49 16.47
C ASP A 241 8.70 -13.23 17.29
N ILE A 242 9.95 -13.23 16.80
CA ILE A 242 11.10 -13.82 17.53
C ILE A 242 11.43 -13.01 18.80
N ASN A 243 11.23 -11.68 18.79
CA ASN A 243 11.54 -10.81 19.94
C ASN A 243 10.62 -11.07 21.13
N THR A 244 9.36 -11.32 20.81
CA THR A 244 8.29 -11.47 21.79
C THR A 244 8.00 -12.93 22.12
N LEU A 245 8.57 -13.88 21.37
CA LEU A 245 8.41 -15.31 21.58
C LEU A 245 8.68 -15.72 23.03
N MET A 246 7.64 -16.28 23.67
CA MET A 246 7.68 -16.81 25.02
C MET A 246 7.77 -18.34 25.03
N TRP A 247 8.27 -18.92 26.12
CA TRP A 247 8.31 -20.38 26.25
C TRP A 247 6.93 -21.04 26.28
N SER A 248 5.88 -20.33 26.74
CA SER A 248 4.48 -20.79 26.66
C SER A 248 3.96 -21.01 25.24
N GLU A 249 4.61 -20.40 24.24
CA GLU A 249 4.28 -20.52 22.82
C GLU A 249 5.02 -21.68 22.13
N VAL A 250 6.08 -22.20 22.74
CA VAL A 250 6.83 -23.36 22.23
C VAL A 250 6.17 -24.65 22.74
N ARG A 251 5.83 -25.58 21.86
CA ARG A 251 5.24 -26.89 22.20
C ARG A 251 6.09 -28.01 21.63
N ASP A 252 6.41 -28.97 22.48
CA ASP A 252 7.13 -30.19 22.11
C ASP A 252 6.13 -31.36 22.19
N GLU A 253 5.90 -32.03 21.06
CA GLU A 253 4.94 -33.11 20.85
C GLU A 253 5.69 -34.35 20.31
N GLY A 254 6.34 -35.08 21.22
CA GLY A 254 7.23 -36.19 20.86
C GLY A 254 8.46 -35.68 20.10
N GLU A 255 8.65 -36.19 18.88
CA GLU A 255 9.75 -35.77 17.99
C GLU A 255 9.47 -34.46 17.23
N LEU A 256 8.24 -33.94 17.31
CA LEU A 256 7.84 -32.71 16.62
C LEU A 256 7.80 -31.53 17.59
N SER A 257 8.34 -30.40 17.17
CA SER A 257 8.19 -29.14 17.88
C SER A 257 7.43 -28.13 17.03
N LYS A 258 6.60 -27.31 17.68
CA LYS A 258 5.89 -26.21 17.03
C LYS A 258 5.92 -24.94 17.87
N VAL A 259 5.82 -23.82 17.18
CA VAL A 259 5.63 -22.49 17.78
C VAL A 259 4.22 -22.03 17.46
N ASN A 260 3.42 -21.80 18.51
CA ASN A 260 2.09 -21.21 18.42
C ASN A 260 2.20 -19.73 18.73
N PHE A 261 2.05 -18.88 17.73
CA PHE A 261 2.26 -17.44 17.89
C PHE A 261 1.11 -16.67 17.24
N ARG A 262 0.79 -15.52 17.83
CA ARG A 262 -0.10 -14.55 17.21
C ARG A 262 0.76 -13.55 16.46
N GLN A 263 0.66 -13.53 15.13
CA GLN A 263 1.46 -12.60 14.32
C GLN A 263 1.06 -11.15 14.63
N GLU A 264 2.03 -10.33 15.06
CA GLU A 264 1.75 -8.92 15.41
C GLU A 264 1.19 -8.12 14.23
N LYS A 265 1.64 -8.41 13.01
CA LYS A 265 1.28 -7.62 11.82
C LYS A 265 -0.06 -8.01 11.20
N THR A 266 -0.47 -9.26 11.33
CA THR A 266 -1.65 -9.82 10.63
C THR A 266 -2.74 -10.29 11.58
N ASP A 267 -2.48 -10.26 12.89
CA ASP A 267 -3.39 -10.65 13.97
C ASP A 267 -3.94 -12.10 13.87
N GLY A 268 -3.28 -12.95 13.08
CA GLY A 268 -3.65 -14.35 12.92
C GLY A 268 -2.98 -15.25 13.96
N VAL A 269 -3.74 -16.20 14.51
CA VAL A 269 -3.18 -17.32 15.29
C VAL A 269 -2.64 -18.34 14.30
N GLU A 270 -1.32 -18.50 14.28
CA GLU A 270 -0.65 -19.48 13.43
C GLU A 270 0.16 -20.45 14.30
N TYR A 271 0.27 -21.69 13.83
CA TYR A 271 1.22 -22.65 14.36
C TYR A 271 2.23 -22.98 13.27
N LEU A 272 3.50 -23.06 13.67
CA LEU A 272 4.61 -23.35 12.78
C LEU A 272 5.40 -24.54 13.31
N TYR A 273 5.46 -25.62 12.53
CA TYR A 273 6.38 -26.72 12.81
C TYR A 273 7.82 -26.28 12.57
N ILE A 274 8.68 -26.54 13.55
CA ILE A 274 10.11 -26.25 13.52
C ILE A 274 10.90 -27.57 13.53
N SER A 275 12.04 -27.59 12.83
CA SER A 275 12.92 -28.76 12.84
C SER A 275 13.57 -28.94 14.21
N LYS A 276 14.07 -30.15 14.49
CA LYS A 276 14.88 -30.44 15.68
C LYS A 276 16.05 -29.45 15.81
N GLN A 277 16.76 -29.18 14.73
CA GLN A 277 17.85 -28.19 14.70
C GLN A 277 17.37 -26.78 15.13
N ALA A 278 16.21 -26.34 14.64
CA ALA A 278 15.64 -25.05 15.06
C ALA A 278 15.21 -25.06 16.53
N ARG A 279 14.69 -26.18 17.02
CA ARG A 279 14.32 -26.37 18.44
C ARG A 279 15.53 -26.34 19.36
N ASP A 280 16.64 -26.96 18.95
CA ASP A 280 17.89 -27.01 19.71
C ASP A 280 18.49 -25.60 19.89
N LEU A 281 18.33 -24.72 18.90
CA LEU A 281 18.77 -23.32 19.00
C LEU A 281 18.05 -22.53 20.11
N LEU A 282 16.83 -22.94 20.49
CA LEU A 282 16.08 -22.30 21.57
C LEU A 282 16.70 -22.61 22.95
N GLY A 283 17.47 -23.70 23.07
CA GLY A 283 18.08 -24.17 24.30
C GLY A 283 17.08 -24.85 25.25
N ASP A 284 17.46 -24.89 26.53
CA ASP A 284 16.69 -25.55 27.58
C ASP A 284 15.42 -24.78 27.90
N ARG A 285 14.34 -25.54 28.13
CA ARG A 285 13.02 -25.02 28.48
C ARG A 285 13.10 -24.17 29.76
N GLN A 286 12.49 -22.99 29.74
CA GLN A 286 12.39 -22.11 30.90
C GLN A 286 10.93 -21.82 31.31
N ALA A 287 10.78 -20.88 32.26
CA ALA A 287 9.55 -20.20 32.65
C ALA A 287 8.51 -19.99 31.51
N PRO A 288 7.24 -20.47 31.54
CA PRO A 288 6.30 -20.21 30.43
C PRO A 288 6.14 -18.73 30.03
N GLN A 289 6.23 -17.81 30.99
CA GLN A 289 6.13 -16.36 30.84
C GLN A 289 7.45 -15.69 30.42
N GLU A 290 8.53 -16.45 30.30
CA GLU A 290 9.84 -15.93 29.95
C GLU A 290 10.05 -15.92 28.44
N ARG A 291 10.72 -14.86 27.94
CA ARG A 291 11.13 -14.79 26.55
C ARG A 291 12.15 -15.88 26.24
N VAL A 292 12.01 -16.51 25.07
CA VAL A 292 12.98 -17.50 24.57
C VAL A 292 14.32 -16.84 24.30
N PHE A 293 14.33 -15.69 23.64
CA PHE A 293 15.54 -14.93 23.34
C PHE A 293 15.75 -13.76 24.31
N ARG A 294 16.09 -14.07 25.57
CA ARG A 294 16.33 -13.07 26.63
C ARG A 294 17.44 -12.08 26.26
N GLY A 295 17.17 -10.79 26.44
CA GLY A 295 18.13 -9.72 26.18
C GLY A 295 18.36 -9.40 24.71
N LEU A 296 17.62 -10.03 23.80
CA LEU A 296 17.61 -9.67 22.38
C LEU A 296 16.98 -8.28 22.20
N LYS A 297 17.70 -7.36 21.57
CA LYS A 297 17.29 -5.95 21.42
C LYS A 297 17.25 -5.55 19.95
N TYR A 298 16.24 -4.77 19.56
CA TYR A 298 16.25 -4.09 18.27
C TYR A 298 17.16 -2.87 18.38
N GLY A 299 18.09 -2.68 17.45
CA GLY A 299 18.87 -1.44 17.40
C GLY A 299 20.10 -1.47 16.50
N MET A 300 20.71 -0.29 16.34
CA MET A 300 21.91 -0.08 15.54
C MET A 300 23.05 -1.02 15.93
N THR A 301 23.20 -1.33 17.22
CA THR A 301 24.22 -2.26 17.74
C THR A 301 24.10 -3.65 17.11
N TYR A 302 22.89 -4.22 17.08
CA TYR A 302 22.69 -5.56 16.53
C TYR A 302 22.72 -5.57 15.01
N ASN A 303 22.20 -4.53 14.35
CA ASN A 303 22.30 -4.40 12.90
C ASN A 303 23.77 -4.28 12.46
N THR A 304 24.58 -3.51 13.19
CA THR A 304 26.02 -3.40 12.94
C THR A 304 26.74 -4.72 13.21
N GLU A 305 26.32 -5.45 14.25
CA GLU A 305 26.90 -6.76 14.53
C GLU A 305 26.59 -7.78 13.43
N ILE A 306 25.38 -7.79 12.85
CA ILE A 306 25.06 -8.68 11.71
C ILE A 306 26.04 -8.43 10.56
N ILE A 307 26.32 -7.17 10.22
CA ILE A 307 27.29 -6.81 9.16
C ILE A 307 28.69 -7.31 9.52
N ARG A 308 29.16 -7.07 10.74
CA ARG A 308 30.49 -7.51 11.20
C ARG A 308 30.60 -9.04 11.25
N TRP A 309 29.53 -9.72 11.63
CA TRP A 309 29.44 -11.17 11.65
C TRP A 309 29.52 -11.75 10.24
N CYS A 310 28.80 -11.16 9.27
CA CYS A 310 28.88 -11.54 7.86
C CYS A 310 30.30 -11.35 7.30
N ASN A 311 30.97 -10.23 7.62
CA ASN A 311 32.35 -10.01 7.21
C ASN A 311 33.30 -11.09 7.76
N ARG A 312 33.15 -11.49 9.03
CA ARG A 312 33.95 -12.58 9.63
C ARG A 312 33.65 -13.94 9.01
N ALA A 313 32.43 -14.14 8.52
CA ALA A 313 32.03 -15.34 7.80
C ALA A 313 32.37 -15.30 6.30
N ALA A 314 33.07 -14.27 5.83
CA ALA A 314 33.39 -14.04 4.42
C ALA A 314 32.13 -14.00 3.51
N VAL A 315 31.02 -13.46 4.01
CA VAL A 315 29.77 -13.27 3.26
C VAL A 315 29.73 -11.83 2.71
N PRO A 316 29.94 -11.60 1.40
CA PRO A 316 30.07 -10.26 0.82
C PRO A 316 28.72 -9.59 0.51
N LYS A 317 27.69 -9.88 1.31
CA LYS A 317 26.31 -9.41 1.11
C LYS A 317 25.87 -8.49 2.24
N HIS A 318 25.01 -7.53 1.91
CA HIS A 318 24.39 -6.69 2.93
C HIS A 318 23.20 -7.40 3.59
N ILE A 319 23.50 -8.23 4.57
CA ILE A 319 22.50 -9.01 5.30
C ILE A 319 21.91 -8.20 6.44
N THR A 320 20.58 -8.22 6.53
CA THR A 320 19.82 -7.68 7.67
C THR A 320 19.10 -8.82 8.38
N PHE A 321 18.51 -8.57 9.56
CA PHE A 321 17.71 -9.60 10.22
C PHE A 321 16.56 -10.09 9.32
N HIS A 322 15.98 -9.20 8.49
CA HIS A 322 14.92 -9.60 7.56
C HIS A 322 15.40 -10.53 6.44
N SER A 323 16.69 -10.46 6.09
CA SER A 323 17.31 -11.39 5.14
C SER A 323 17.25 -12.83 5.63
N ALA A 324 17.26 -13.10 6.94
CA ALA A 324 17.13 -14.46 7.48
C ALA A 324 15.82 -15.14 7.07
N ARG A 325 14.73 -14.39 7.05
CA ARG A 325 13.43 -14.88 6.58
C ARG A 325 13.43 -15.14 5.06
N HIS A 326 14.11 -14.30 4.28
CA HIS A 326 14.31 -14.55 2.86
C HIS A 326 15.14 -15.81 2.62
N THR A 327 16.23 -15.99 3.39
CA THR A 327 17.04 -17.21 3.39
C THR A 327 16.17 -18.46 3.61
N ASN A 328 15.27 -18.45 4.60
CA ASN A 328 14.38 -19.58 4.82
C ASN A 328 13.52 -19.90 3.59
N ALA A 329 12.91 -18.86 3.01
CA ALA A 329 12.04 -19.00 1.86
C ALA A 329 12.78 -19.57 0.64
N VAL A 330 13.96 -19.01 0.35
CA VAL A 330 14.78 -19.43 -0.79
C VAL A 330 15.27 -20.87 -0.60
N LEU A 331 15.84 -21.19 0.56
CA LEU A 331 16.33 -22.55 0.84
C LEU A 331 15.21 -23.59 0.75
N LEU A 332 13.99 -23.28 1.21
CA LEU A 332 12.87 -24.21 1.07
C LEU A 332 12.52 -24.45 -0.41
N LEU A 333 12.45 -23.40 -1.24
CA LEU A 333 12.20 -23.54 -2.67
C LEU A 333 13.31 -24.33 -3.37
N GLU A 334 14.57 -24.02 -3.07
CA GLU A 334 15.76 -24.73 -3.57
C GLU A 334 15.74 -26.21 -3.16
N ASN A 335 15.19 -26.54 -1.99
CA ASN A 335 15.03 -27.93 -1.52
C ASN A 335 13.68 -28.57 -1.93
N GLY A 336 12.94 -27.95 -2.85
CA GLY A 336 11.78 -28.58 -3.52
C GLY A 336 10.43 -28.32 -2.86
N ALA A 337 10.35 -27.45 -1.85
CA ALA A 337 9.07 -27.01 -1.33
C ALA A 337 8.32 -26.19 -2.40
N ASP A 338 7.01 -26.39 -2.52
CA ASP A 338 6.20 -25.60 -3.43
C ASP A 338 5.98 -24.16 -2.89
N ILE A 339 5.75 -23.23 -3.81
CA ILE A 339 5.60 -21.81 -3.48
C ILE A 339 4.41 -21.53 -2.56
N TYR A 340 3.36 -22.35 -2.60
CA TYR A 340 2.19 -22.19 -1.75
C TYR A 340 2.49 -22.62 -0.31
N THR A 341 3.21 -23.73 -0.11
CA THR A 341 3.72 -24.16 1.19
C THR A 341 4.63 -23.10 1.79
N VAL A 342 5.55 -22.54 1.02
CA VAL A 342 6.42 -21.43 1.47
C VAL A 342 5.58 -20.20 1.83
N SER A 343 4.61 -19.83 1.00
CA SER A 343 3.71 -18.69 1.26
C SER A 343 2.95 -18.83 2.58
N LYS A 344 2.39 -20.02 2.84
CA LYS A 344 1.69 -20.34 4.09
C LYS A 344 2.62 -20.32 5.28
N ARG A 345 3.80 -20.94 5.16
CA ARG A 345 4.81 -20.96 6.23
C ARG A 345 5.27 -19.55 6.63
N LEU A 346 5.32 -18.64 5.66
CA LEU A 346 5.63 -17.24 5.88
C LEU A 346 4.41 -16.44 6.41
N GLY A 347 3.18 -16.95 6.35
CA GLY A 347 1.99 -16.18 6.74
C GLY A 347 1.73 -15.00 5.78
N HIS A 348 1.96 -15.19 4.48
CA HIS A 348 1.60 -14.21 3.47
C HIS A 348 0.11 -14.35 3.12
N ARG A 349 -0.65 -13.25 3.29
CA ARG A 349 -2.09 -13.21 2.93
C ARG A 349 -2.34 -13.35 1.43
N GLU A 350 -1.41 -12.85 0.61
CA GLU A 350 -1.49 -12.90 -0.85
C GLU A 350 -0.27 -13.61 -1.42
N LEU A 351 -0.52 -14.57 -2.32
CA LEU A 351 0.54 -15.30 -3.03
C LEU A 351 1.48 -14.37 -3.81
N ARG A 352 0.97 -13.22 -4.29
CA ARG A 352 1.77 -12.19 -4.95
C ARG A 352 2.98 -11.74 -4.11
N THR A 353 2.87 -11.79 -2.78
CA THR A 353 4.00 -11.46 -1.89
C THR A 353 5.11 -12.50 -1.96
N THR A 354 4.77 -13.77 -2.20
CA THR A 354 5.72 -14.88 -2.32
C THR A 354 6.28 -15.02 -3.75
N GLN A 355 5.57 -14.51 -4.76
CA GLN A 355 6.04 -14.45 -6.16
C GLN A 355 7.33 -13.65 -6.34
N ILE A 356 7.78 -12.87 -5.35
CA ILE A 356 9.11 -12.26 -5.37
C ILE A 356 10.25 -13.29 -5.49
N TYR A 357 9.99 -14.57 -5.18
CA TYR A 357 10.93 -15.67 -5.33
C TYR A 357 10.72 -16.48 -6.63
N ALA A 358 9.85 -16.04 -7.53
CA ALA A 358 9.49 -16.80 -8.75
C ALA A 358 10.72 -17.16 -9.60
N LYS A 359 11.73 -16.28 -9.67
CA LYS A 359 12.98 -16.55 -10.41
C LYS A 359 13.73 -17.81 -9.94
N ILE A 360 13.59 -18.19 -8.66
CA ILE A 360 14.20 -19.41 -8.09
C ILE A 360 13.37 -20.64 -8.47
N VAL A 361 12.05 -20.48 -8.64
CA VAL A 361 11.19 -21.52 -9.17
C VAL A 361 11.50 -21.75 -10.66
N ASP A 362 11.74 -20.68 -11.42
CA ASP A 362 12.06 -20.76 -12.85
C ASP A 362 13.40 -21.47 -13.11
N SER A 363 14.40 -21.37 -12.23
CA SER A 363 15.64 -22.14 -12.36
C SER A 363 15.43 -23.66 -12.25
N LYS A 364 14.30 -24.10 -11.69
CA LYS A 364 13.88 -25.51 -11.65
C LYS A 364 12.99 -25.92 -12.82
N ALA A 365 12.72 -25.04 -13.78
CA ALA A 365 11.91 -25.37 -14.95
C ALA A 365 12.52 -26.53 -15.76
N ARG A 366 13.85 -26.68 -15.76
CA ARG A 366 14.52 -27.82 -16.38
C ARG A 366 14.20 -29.14 -15.66
N GLU A 367 14.30 -29.17 -14.33
CA GLU A 367 13.92 -30.34 -13.53
C GLU A 367 12.45 -30.70 -13.75
N ALA A 368 11.56 -29.69 -13.82
CA ALA A 368 10.14 -29.89 -14.07
C ALA A 368 9.85 -30.52 -15.44
N ALA A 369 10.65 -30.21 -16.47
CA ALA A 369 10.52 -30.85 -17.79
C ALA A 369 10.91 -32.35 -17.73
N GLU A 370 11.83 -32.72 -16.84
CA GLU A 370 12.31 -34.09 -16.64
C GLU A 370 11.43 -34.89 -15.66
N MET A 371 10.46 -34.26 -14.98
CA MET A 371 9.50 -34.94 -14.08
C MET A 371 8.41 -35.71 -14.82
N ILE A 372 8.21 -35.48 -16.13
CA ILE A 372 7.26 -36.25 -16.93
C ILE A 372 7.84 -37.67 -17.07
N PRO A 373 7.11 -38.71 -16.66
CA PRO A 373 7.57 -40.09 -16.84
C PRO A 373 7.89 -40.38 -18.31
N GLU A 374 8.95 -41.14 -18.57
CA GLU A 374 9.30 -41.56 -19.93
C GLU A 374 8.13 -42.29 -20.57
N LEU A 375 7.75 -41.84 -21.78
CA LEU A 375 6.76 -42.51 -22.59
C LEU A 375 7.48 -43.57 -23.42
N ASN A 376 7.02 -44.82 -23.36
CA ASN A 376 7.45 -45.86 -24.29
C ASN A 376 6.86 -45.56 -25.67
N ILE A 377 7.60 -44.78 -26.45
CA ILE A 377 7.26 -44.43 -27.83
C ILE A 377 8.33 -45.06 -28.72
N GLU A 378 7.92 -45.95 -29.61
CA GLU A 378 8.78 -46.38 -30.72
C GLU A 378 8.92 -45.20 -31.68
N ILE A 379 10.14 -44.66 -31.82
CA ILE A 379 10.48 -43.55 -32.72
C ILE A 379 11.06 -44.10 -34.02
#